data_AF-A0AAX2LJJ9-F1
#
_entry.id   AF-A0AAX2LJJ9-F1
#
_cell.length_a   1.000
_cell.length_b   1.000
_cell.length_c   1.000
_cell.angle_alpha   90.00
_cell.angle_beta   90.00
_cell.angle_gamma   90.00
#
_symmetry.space_group_name_H-M   'P 1'
#
loop_
_entity.id
_entity.type
_entity.pdbx_description
1 polymer ?
#
loop_
_entity_poly.entity_id
_entity_poly.type
_entity_poly.pdbx_seq_one_letter_code
_entity_poly.pdbx_strand_id
1 'polypeptide(L)'
;MAKQSMKAREEKRAKLVAKFAEKRAALKAIISDVNASEEDRWNAVLTLQSLPRDSSASRQRNRCNQTGRPHGYLRKFGLSRIKVREACMKGEIPGLRKASW
;
A
#
# COMPACT_ATOMS: atom_id res chain seq x y z
N MET A 1 8.69 17.80 5.55
CA MET A 1 8.49 16.89 4.39
C MET A 1 9.17 15.55 4.68
N ALA A 2 8.79 14.46 4.01
CA ALA A 2 9.49 13.19 4.19
C ALA A 2 10.87 13.20 3.50
N LYS A 3 11.84 12.46 4.06
CA LYS A 3 13.15 12.24 3.43
C LYS A 3 12.98 11.58 2.06
N GLN A 4 13.80 11.95 1.08
CA GLN A 4 13.73 11.38 -0.27
C GLN A 4 13.91 9.86 -0.27
N SER A 5 14.82 9.35 0.57
CA SER A 5 15.00 7.91 0.79
C SER A 5 13.73 7.18 1.23
N MET A 6 12.85 7.84 2.00
CA MET A 6 11.58 7.25 2.43
C MET A 6 10.54 7.22 1.31
N LYS A 7 10.57 8.18 0.39
CA LYS A 7 9.72 8.16 -0.82
C LYS A 7 10.16 7.04 -1.76
N ALA A 8 11.47 6.96 -2.05
CA ALA A 8 12.06 5.91 -2.87
C ALA A 8 11.81 4.49 -2.29
N ARG A 9 11.80 4.36 -0.95
CA ARG A 9 11.46 3.08 -0.28
C ARG A 9 10.03 2.63 -0.56
N GLU A 10 9.05 3.52 -0.52
CA GLU A 10 7.66 3.17 -0.86
C GLU A 10 7.52 2.87 -2.36
N GLU A 11 8.21 3.61 -3.23
CA GLU A 11 8.21 3.34 -4.67
C GLU A 11 8.77 1.94 -4.98
N LYS A 12 9.88 1.55 -4.32
CA LYS A 12 10.43 0.18 -4.41
C LYS A 12 9.42 -0.87 -3.96
N ARG A 13 8.71 -0.63 -2.86
CA ARG A 13 7.67 -1.54 -2.35
C ARG A 13 6.50 -1.65 -3.32
N ALA A 14 6.05 -0.54 -3.92
CA ALA A 14 5.00 -0.56 -4.92
C ALA A 14 5.37 -1.42 -6.13
N LYS A 15 6.59 -1.24 -6.66
CA LYS A 15 7.12 -2.05 -7.79
C LYS A 15 7.22 -3.54 -7.44
N LEU A 16 7.73 -3.89 -6.25
CA LEU A 16 7.84 -5.28 -5.82
C LEU A 16 6.47 -5.94 -5.59
N VAL A 17 5.52 -5.23 -4.99
CA VAL A 17 4.18 -5.74 -4.77
C VAL A 17 3.50 -6.02 -6.11
N ALA A 18 3.58 -5.10 -7.08
CA ALA A 18 3.04 -5.32 -8.42
C ALA A 18 3.67 -6.54 -9.10
N LYS A 19 5.01 -6.69 -9.02
CA LYS A 19 5.73 -7.81 -9.64
C LYS A 19 5.36 -9.19 -9.08
N PHE A 20 5.09 -9.29 -7.78
CA PHE A 20 4.88 -10.57 -7.09
C PHE A 20 3.44 -10.79 -6.63
N ALA A 21 2.50 -9.91 -6.98
CA ALA A 21 1.11 -9.97 -6.53
C ALA A 21 0.46 -11.31 -6.89
N GLU A 22 0.52 -11.69 -8.16
CA GLU A 22 -0.09 -12.92 -8.68
C GLU A 22 0.53 -14.17 -8.05
N LYS A 23 1.87 -14.26 -8.04
CA LYS A 23 2.59 -15.39 -7.44
C LYS A 23 2.26 -15.56 -5.95
N ARG A 24 2.17 -14.46 -5.19
CA ARG A 24 1.80 -14.52 -3.77
C ARG A 24 0.34 -14.89 -3.56
N ALA A 25 -0.56 -14.44 -4.44
CA ALA A 25 -1.98 -14.81 -4.36
C ALA A 25 -2.17 -16.30 -4.61
N ALA A 26 -1.53 -16.86 -5.64
CA ALA A 26 -1.56 -18.29 -5.95
C ALA A 26 -1.02 -19.14 -4.79
N LEU A 27 0.16 -18.80 -4.25
CA LEU A 27 0.74 -19.53 -3.11
C LEU A 27 -0.15 -19.46 -1.87
N LYS A 28 -0.74 -18.30 -1.59
CA LYS A 28 -1.65 -18.16 -0.45
C LYS A 28 -2.94 -18.94 -0.63
N ALA A 29 -3.46 -19.04 -1.85
CA ALA A 29 -4.63 -19.84 -2.16
C ALA A 29 -4.38 -21.32 -1.85
N ILE A 30 -3.22 -21.86 -2.27
CA ILE A 30 -2.79 -23.24 -1.94
C ILE A 30 -2.67 -23.43 -0.43
N ILE A 31 -2.07 -22.48 0.29
CA ILE A 31 -1.91 -22.55 1.75
C ILE A 31 -3.26 -22.56 2.49
N SER A 32 -4.24 -21.81 1.98
CA SER A 32 -5.58 -21.72 2.58
C SER A 32 -6.52 -22.86 2.18
N ASP A 33 -6.17 -23.64 1.17
CA ASP A 33 -7.00 -24.76 0.71
C ASP A 33 -6.98 -25.90 1.74
N VAL A 34 -8.16 -26.35 2.12
CA VAL A 34 -8.36 -27.43 3.11
C VAL A 34 -8.08 -28.79 2.48
N ASN A 35 -8.28 -28.92 1.17
CA ASN A 35 -8.12 -30.19 0.45
C ASN A 35 -6.70 -30.40 -0.10
N ALA A 36 -5.82 -29.41 0.03
CA ALA A 36 -4.45 -29.52 -0.44
C ALA A 36 -3.65 -30.49 0.43
N SER A 37 -2.78 -31.27 -0.23
CA SER A 37 -1.81 -32.15 0.44
C SER A 37 -0.97 -31.35 1.45
N GLU A 38 -0.62 -31.98 2.56
CA GLU A 38 0.26 -31.38 3.57
C GLU A 38 1.62 -31.00 2.98
N GLU A 39 2.13 -31.80 2.05
CA GLU A 39 3.40 -31.54 1.36
C GLU A 39 3.31 -30.31 0.44
N ASP A 40 2.24 -30.19 -0.34
CA ASP A 40 2.02 -29.03 -1.21
C ASP A 40 1.84 -27.74 -0.40
N ARG A 41 1.11 -27.82 0.72
CA ARG A 41 0.97 -26.70 1.66
C ARG A 41 2.31 -26.32 2.26
N TRP A 42 3.12 -27.29 2.69
CA TRP A 42 4.44 -27.03 3.27
C TRP A 42 5.38 -26.39 2.25
N ASN A 43 5.43 -26.92 1.02
CA ASN A 43 6.21 -26.35 -0.08
C ASN A 43 5.73 -24.93 -0.45
N ALA A 44 4.42 -24.68 -0.45
CA ALA A 44 3.87 -23.35 -0.68
C ALA A 44 4.28 -22.34 0.41
N VAL A 45 4.35 -22.78 1.67
CA VAL A 45 4.86 -21.93 2.77
C VAL A 45 6.34 -21.62 2.59
N LEU A 46 7.18 -22.62 2.31
CA LEU A 46 8.62 -22.44 2.09
C LEU A 46 8.91 -21.51 0.91
N THR A 47 8.19 -21.69 -0.20
CA THR A 47 8.32 -20.81 -1.38
C THR A 47 7.77 -19.40 -1.13
N LEU A 48 6.75 -19.22 -0.30
CA LEU A 48 6.27 -17.90 0.09
C LEU A 48 7.29 -17.17 0.98
N GLN A 49 8.00 -17.89 1.85
CA GLN A 49 9.03 -17.35 2.74
C GLN A 49 10.30 -16.93 1.99
N SER A 50 10.65 -17.60 0.89
CA SER A 50 11.82 -17.26 0.07
C SER A 50 11.63 -15.96 -0.74
N LEU A 51 10.39 -15.50 -0.92
CA LEU A 51 10.11 -14.23 -1.61
C LEU A 51 10.57 -13.00 -0.81
N PRO A 52 10.96 -11.90 -1.48
CA PRO A 52 11.36 -10.67 -0.81
C PRO A 52 10.28 -10.15 0.14
N ARG A 53 10.62 -9.81 1.39
CA ARG A 53 9.64 -9.35 2.40
C ARG A 53 8.82 -8.15 1.93
N ASP A 54 9.46 -7.21 1.24
CA ASP A 54 8.83 -5.98 0.72
C ASP A 54 7.84 -6.22 -0.44
N SER A 55 7.74 -7.44 -0.96
CA SER A 55 6.68 -7.83 -1.89
C SER A 55 5.31 -8.01 -1.23
N SER A 56 5.22 -7.92 0.09
CA SER A 56 3.95 -7.96 0.81
C SER A 56 3.26 -6.59 0.81
N ALA A 57 2.02 -6.53 0.31
CA ALA A 57 1.20 -5.32 0.28
C ALA A 57 0.99 -4.68 1.66
N SER A 58 0.95 -5.49 2.73
CA SER A 58 0.80 -5.02 4.12
C SER A 58 1.93 -4.10 4.61
N ARG A 59 3.09 -4.11 3.94
CA ARG A 59 4.26 -3.28 4.29
C ARG A 59 4.25 -1.91 3.63
N GLN A 60 3.36 -1.67 2.68
CA GLN A 60 3.19 -0.36 2.07
C GLN A 60 2.56 0.60 3.08
N ARG A 61 2.99 1.86 3.04
CA ARG A 61 2.41 2.91 3.87
C ARG A 61 1.84 4.01 2.99
N ASN A 62 0.54 4.27 3.14
CA ASN A 62 -0.07 5.42 2.50
C ASN A 62 0.57 6.72 2.98
N ARG A 63 1.15 7.46 2.04
CA ARG A 63 1.81 8.75 2.27
C ARG A 63 1.15 9.79 1.40
N CYS A 64 1.14 11.04 1.86
CA CYS A 64 0.68 12.16 1.04
C CYS A 64 1.48 12.24 -0.25
N ASN A 65 0.80 12.25 -1.41
CA ASN A 65 1.46 12.23 -2.73
C ASN A 65 2.38 13.44 -2.97
N GLN A 66 2.03 14.61 -2.42
CA GLN A 66 2.87 15.81 -2.54
C GLN A 66 4.07 15.81 -1.58
N THR A 67 3.83 15.57 -0.29
CA THR A 67 4.83 15.84 0.78
C THR A 67 5.50 14.58 1.34
N GLY A 68 4.94 13.40 1.10
CA GLY A 68 5.37 12.12 1.67
C GLY A 68 4.99 11.89 3.14
N ARG A 69 4.16 12.76 3.75
CA ARG A 69 3.74 12.64 5.16
C ARG A 69 2.99 11.30 5.39
N PRO A 70 3.42 10.47 6.37
CA PRO A 70 2.85 9.13 6.60
C PRO A 70 1.63 9.07 7.54
N HIS A 71 1.20 10.21 8.08
CA HIS A 71 0.07 10.31 9.01
C HIS A 71 -1.00 11.26 8.49
N GLY A 72 -2.24 11.05 8.93
CA GLY A 72 -3.39 11.87 8.55
C GLY A 72 -3.64 11.86 7.05
N TYR A 73 -3.49 10.69 6.42
CA TYR A 73 -3.72 10.46 5.00
C TYR A 73 -5.21 10.21 4.75
N LEU A 74 -5.82 10.94 3.82
CA LEU A 74 -7.19 10.75 3.41
C LEU A 74 -7.24 10.04 2.07
N ARG A 75 -7.74 8.79 2.04
CA ARG A 75 -7.77 7.92 0.83
C ARG A 75 -8.55 8.56 -0.32
N LYS A 76 -9.65 9.27 -0.02
CA LYS A 76 -10.47 9.98 -1.02
C LYS A 76 -9.68 11.03 -1.82
N PHE A 77 -8.68 11.67 -1.21
CA PHE A 77 -7.91 12.75 -1.83
C PHE A 77 -6.46 12.37 -2.15
N GLY A 78 -5.94 11.28 -1.61
CA GLY A 78 -4.53 10.89 -1.78
C GLY A 78 -3.52 11.81 -1.08
N LEU A 79 -3.99 12.67 -0.16
CA LEU A 79 -3.21 13.74 0.45
C LEU A 79 -3.26 13.68 1.98
N SER A 80 -2.33 14.39 2.62
CA SER A 80 -2.38 14.61 4.07
C SER A 80 -3.37 15.70 4.43
N ARG A 81 -3.93 15.67 5.65
CA ARG A 81 -4.88 16.67 6.16
C ARG A 81 -4.46 18.13 5.94
N ILE A 82 -3.15 18.42 5.99
CA ILE A 82 -2.61 19.78 5.80
C ILE A 82 -2.75 20.19 4.33
N LYS A 83 -2.29 19.34 3.40
CA LYS A 83 -2.38 19.61 1.96
C LYS A 83 -3.82 19.56 1.44
N VAL A 84 -4.67 18.72 2.03
CA VAL A 84 -6.11 18.74 1.73
C VAL A 84 -6.73 20.07 2.11
N ARG A 85 -6.40 20.62 3.29
CA ARG A 85 -6.90 21.95 3.69
C ARG A 85 -6.41 23.04 2.73
N GLU A 86 -5.12 23.05 2.39
CA GLU A 86 -4.56 24.02 1.44
C GLU A 86 -5.25 23.95 0.07
N ALA A 87 -5.38 22.74 -0.51
CA ALA A 87 -6.02 22.53 -1.80
C ALA A 87 -7.52 22.87 -1.78
N CYS A 88 -8.22 22.58 -0.67
CA CYS A 88 -9.62 22.93 -0.48
C CYS A 88 -9.83 24.45 -0.47
N MET A 89 -9.01 25.20 0.28
CA MET A 89 -9.15 26.66 0.36
C MET A 89 -8.80 27.36 -0.97
N LYS A 90 -7.96 26.74 -1.80
CA LYS A 90 -7.64 27.20 -3.16
C LYS A 90 -8.70 26.84 -4.21
N GLY A 91 -9.66 25.97 -3.88
CA GLY A 91 -10.64 25.46 -4.85
C GLY A 91 -10.10 24.38 -5.80
N GLU A 92 -8.93 23.78 -5.51
CA GLU A 92 -8.34 22.70 -6.33
C GLU A 92 -9.11 21.37 -6.17
N ILE A 93 -9.96 21.24 -5.14
CA ILE A 93 -10.78 20.04 -4.88
C ILE A 93 -12.23 20.35 -5.28
N PRO A 94 -12.75 19.74 -6.37
CA PRO A 94 -14.11 19.99 -6.84
C PRO A 94 -15.17 19.62 -5.80
N GLY A 95 -16.12 20.53 -5.58
CA GLY A 95 -17.28 20.31 -4.71
C GLY A 95 -16.99 20.29 -3.20
N LEU A 96 -15.73 20.48 -2.77
CA LEU A 96 -15.39 20.51 -1.35
C LEU A 96 -15.51 21.93 -0.78
N ARG A 97 -16.50 22.13 0.10
CA ARG A 97 -16.72 23.37 0.85
C ARG A 97 -16.79 23.10 2.35
N LYS A 98 -16.62 24.15 3.16
CA LYS A 98 -16.94 24.05 4.60
C LYS A 98 -18.43 23.74 4.73
N ALA A 99 -18.75 22.65 5.41
CA ALA A 99 -20.12 22.25 5.68
C ALA A 99 -20.56 22.80 7.05
N SER A 100 -21.79 23.29 7.11
CA SER A 100 -22.53 23.63 8.33
C SER A 100 -23.89 22.95 8.22
N TRP A 101 -24.26 22.19 9.24
CA TRP A 101 -25.54 21.52 9.37
C TRP A 101 -26.06 21.74 10.80
#